data_AF-A0A5N9FQP4-F1
#
_entry.id   AF-A0A5N9FQP4-F1
#
_cell.length_a   1.000
_cell.length_b   1.000
_cell.length_c   1.000
_cell.angle_alpha   90.00
_cell.angle_beta   90.00
_cell.angle_gamma   90.00
#
_symmetry.space_group_name_H-M   'P 1'
#
loop_
_entity.id
_entity.type
_entity.pdbx_description
1 polymer ?
#
loop_
_entity_poly.entity_id
_entity_poly.type
_entity_poly.pdbx_seq_one_letter_code
_entity_poly.pdbx_strand_id
1 'polypeptide(L)'
;MYAVTNRIRIENGHGDDMEEVFRKRGGVQNEPGFKSFELWRLDKEDDHEVCMVVTHWESEDDFKNWTRSDSFKESHAGPHPTYILGGELATYDVKISIVKD
;
A
#
# COMPACT_ATOMS: atom_id res chain seq x y z
N MET A 1 3.14 -7.08 15.61
CA MET A 1 2.47 -6.59 14.40
C MET A 1 3.30 -5.47 13.81
N TYR A 2 3.52 -5.53 12.51
CA TYR A 2 4.30 -4.58 11.74
C TYR A 2 3.39 -3.89 10.74
N ALA A 3 3.50 -2.58 10.58
CA ALA A 3 2.74 -1.84 9.59
C ALA A 3 3.69 -1.17 8.61
N VAL A 4 3.25 -1.09 7.35
CA VAL A 4 3.96 -0.39 6.29
C VAL A 4 2.99 0.54 5.60
N THR A 5 3.39 1.80 5.46
CA THR A 5 2.65 2.78 4.68
C THR A 5 3.44 3.21 3.47
N ASN A 6 2.78 3.36 2.33
CA ASN A 6 3.36 4.03 1.17
C ASN A 6 2.47 5.23 0.82
N ARG A 7 2.96 6.45 1.08
CA ARG A 7 2.28 7.69 0.71
C ARG A 7 2.59 8.00 -0.75
N ILE A 8 1.64 7.75 -1.63
CA ILE A 8 1.77 7.94 -3.07
C ILE A 8 1.16 9.29 -3.42
N ARG A 9 1.98 10.20 -3.96
CA ARG A 9 1.54 11.44 -4.58
C ARG A 9 1.17 11.19 -6.03
N ILE A 10 0.01 11.67 -6.45
CA ILE A 10 -0.47 11.54 -7.83
C ILE A 10 -0.99 12.89 -8.35
N GLU A 11 -0.99 13.06 -9.66
CA GLU A 11 -1.63 14.20 -10.31
C GLU A 11 -3.13 14.28 -9.96
N ASN A 12 -3.67 15.50 -9.85
CA ASN A 12 -5.08 15.72 -9.54
C ASN A 12 -6.01 15.09 -10.60
N GLY A 13 -7.13 14.52 -10.15
CA GLY A 13 -8.12 13.87 -11.01
C GLY A 13 -7.84 12.38 -11.28
N HIS A 14 -6.73 11.83 -10.77
CA HIS A 14 -6.35 10.42 -10.99
C HIS A 14 -6.57 9.50 -9.77
N GLY A 15 -7.20 9.96 -8.69
CA GLY A 15 -7.50 9.13 -7.52
C GLY A 15 -8.25 7.84 -7.87
N ASP A 16 -9.30 7.94 -8.67
CA ASP A 16 -10.13 6.79 -9.07
C ASP A 16 -9.35 5.81 -9.97
N ASP A 17 -8.43 6.32 -10.81
CA ASP A 17 -7.53 5.48 -11.60
C ASP A 17 -6.59 4.67 -10.69
N MET A 18 -6.08 5.31 -9.63
CA MET A 18 -5.20 4.64 -8.65
C MET A 18 -5.97 3.58 -7.85
N GLU A 19 -7.22 3.86 -7.45
CA GLU A 19 -8.08 2.87 -6.81
C GLU A 19 -8.27 1.63 -7.69
N GLU A 20 -8.54 1.83 -8.98
CA GLU A 20 -8.76 0.74 -9.93
C GLU A 20 -7.50 -0.13 -10.11
N VAL A 21 -6.31 0.47 -10.06
CA VAL A 21 -5.03 -0.26 -10.06
C VAL A 21 -4.96 -1.24 -8.87
N PHE A 22 -5.32 -0.79 -7.67
CA PHE A 22 -5.29 -1.64 -6.47
C PHE A 22 -6.47 -2.61 -6.36
N ARG A 23 -7.62 -2.33 -6.98
CA ARG A 23 -8.72 -3.32 -7.07
C ARG A 23 -8.39 -4.49 -7.99
N LYS A 24 -7.65 -4.23 -9.06
CA LYS A 24 -7.26 -5.25 -10.05
C LYS A 24 -6.04 -6.07 -9.66
N ARG A 25 -5.13 -5.49 -8.87
CA ARG A 25 -3.92 -6.16 -8.41
C ARG A 25 -4.18 -6.82 -7.07
N GLY A 26 -3.78 -8.09 -6.94
CA GLY A 26 -3.93 -8.86 -5.71
C GLY A 26 -2.77 -9.83 -5.56
N GLY A 27 -2.89 -10.74 -4.60
CA GLY A 27 -1.89 -11.79 -4.32
C GLY A 27 -1.26 -11.61 -2.95
N VAL A 28 -1.06 -10.37 -2.51
CA VAL A 28 -0.50 -10.06 -1.17
C VAL A 28 -1.32 -10.70 -0.03
N GLN A 29 -2.63 -10.85 -0.20
CA GLN A 29 -3.50 -11.46 0.80
C GLN A 29 -3.23 -12.95 1.05
N ASN A 30 -2.49 -13.61 0.15
CA ASN A 30 -2.12 -15.02 0.28
C ASN A 30 -0.72 -15.20 0.90
N GLU A 31 0.00 -14.11 1.15
CA GLU A 31 1.38 -14.16 1.64
C GLU A 31 1.42 -14.49 3.14
N PRO A 32 2.39 -15.30 3.59
CA PRO A 32 2.56 -15.58 5.01
C PRO A 32 2.66 -14.31 5.84
N GLY A 33 1.98 -14.30 6.98
CA GLY A 33 2.01 -13.19 7.92
C GLY A 33 1.22 -11.95 7.50
N PHE A 34 0.65 -11.88 6.29
CA PHE A 34 -0.23 -10.78 5.90
C PHE A 34 -1.48 -10.71 6.82
N LYS A 35 -1.88 -9.50 7.22
CA LYS A 35 -3.05 -9.27 8.08
C LYS A 35 -4.12 -8.43 7.41
N SER A 36 -3.74 -7.31 6.81
CA SER A 36 -4.70 -6.45 6.12
C SER A 36 -4.01 -5.56 5.10
N PHE A 37 -4.82 -5.09 4.16
CA PHE A 37 -4.49 -4.04 3.20
C PHE A 37 -5.60 -3.01 3.25
N GLU A 38 -5.21 -1.74 3.24
CA GLU A 38 -6.12 -0.62 3.14
C GLU A 38 -5.56 0.39 2.13
N LEU A 39 -6.44 0.99 1.35
CA LEU A 39 -6.13 2.13 0.50
C LEU A 39 -6.94 3.32 1.01
N TRP A 40 -6.24 4.35 1.48
CA TRP A 40 -6.88 5.58 1.92
C TRP A 40 -6.61 6.68 0.92
N ARG A 41 -7.61 7.52 0.65
CA ARG A 41 -7.44 8.77 -0.07
C ARG A 41 -7.42 9.89 0.95
N LEU A 42 -6.48 10.81 0.83
CA LEU A 42 -6.47 12.00 1.67
C LEU A 42 -7.58 12.95 1.22
N ASP A 43 -8.43 13.40 2.14
CA ASP A 43 -9.59 14.24 1.81
C ASP A 43 -9.21 15.57 1.16
N LYS A 44 -8.07 16.15 1.54
CA LYS A 44 -7.61 17.42 0.97
C LYS A 44 -6.10 17.58 1.02
N GLU A 45 -5.53 17.93 -0.13
CA GLU A 45 -4.21 18.53 -0.29
C GLU A 45 -4.28 19.52 -1.47
N ASP A 46 -3.50 20.60 -1.45
CA ASP A 46 -3.76 21.76 -2.31
C ASP A 46 -3.12 21.65 -3.72
N ASP A 47 -2.06 20.86 -3.88
CA ASP A 47 -1.23 20.81 -5.09
C ASP A 47 -1.20 19.43 -5.79
N HIS A 48 -1.60 18.36 -5.10
CA HIS A 48 -1.66 17.00 -5.63
C HIS A 48 -2.68 16.16 -4.88
N GLU A 49 -3.05 15.00 -5.42
CA GLU A 49 -3.83 14.00 -4.69
C GLU A 49 -2.89 13.00 -3.99
N VAL A 50 -3.37 12.43 -2.89
CA VAL A 50 -2.60 11.47 -2.09
C VAL A 50 -3.40 10.20 -1.86
N CYS A 51 -2.79 9.08 -2.22
CA CYS A 51 -3.25 7.75 -1.84
C CYS A 51 -2.26 7.15 -0.85
N MET A 52 -2.75 6.70 0.32
CA MET A 52 -1.96 5.97 1.30
C MET A 52 -2.27 4.47 1.16
N VAL A 53 -1.26 3.70 0.76
CA VAL A 53 -1.34 2.24 0.88
C VAL A 53 -0.90 1.87 2.29
N VAL A 54 -1.72 1.13 3.02
CA VAL A 54 -1.41 0.64 4.36
C VAL A 54 -1.48 -0.87 4.36
N THR A 55 -0.43 -1.54 4.82
CA THR A 55 -0.43 -2.99 5.01
C THR A 55 -0.01 -3.35 6.43
N HIS A 56 -0.67 -4.36 6.99
CA HIS A 56 -0.36 -4.89 8.30
C HIS A 56 0.14 -6.33 8.17
N TRP A 57 1.14 -6.67 8.98
CA TRP A 57 1.87 -7.92 8.94
C TRP A 57 2.09 -8.45 10.36
N GLU A 58 2.21 -9.77 10.50
CA GLU A 58 2.56 -10.42 11.77
C GLU A 58 3.91 -9.90 12.26
N SER A 59 4.93 -9.93 11.38
CA SER A 59 6.29 -9.47 11.65
C SER A 59 6.90 -8.63 10.52
N GLU A 60 8.02 -7.96 10.82
CA GLU A 60 8.85 -7.30 9.81
C GLU A 60 9.43 -8.30 8.80
N ASP A 61 9.78 -9.51 9.24
CA ASP A 61 10.36 -10.53 8.37
C ASP A 61 9.35 -11.03 7.34
N ASP A 62 8.07 -11.16 7.71
CA ASP A 62 7.00 -11.52 6.78
C ASP A 62 6.86 -10.48 5.66
N PHE A 63 6.85 -9.19 6.00
CA PHE A 63 6.86 -8.11 5.01
C PHE A 63 8.12 -8.17 4.12
N LYS A 64 9.31 -8.33 4.71
CA LYS A 64 10.56 -8.43 3.95
C LYS A 64 10.58 -9.63 3.01
N ASN A 65 10.01 -10.75 3.43
CA ASN A 65 9.89 -11.94 2.60
C ASN A 65 8.93 -11.69 1.44
N TRP A 66 7.78 -11.06 1.70
CA TRP A 66 6.87 -10.64 0.64
C TRP A 66 7.56 -9.75 -0.39
N THR A 67 8.33 -8.73 0.00
CA THR A 67 9.04 -7.85 -0.96
C THR A 67 10.02 -8.57 -1.89
N ARG A 68 10.39 -9.83 -1.59
CA ARG A 68 11.26 -10.67 -2.40
C ARG A 68 10.51 -11.78 -3.15
N SER A 69 9.23 -11.96 -2.84
CA SER A 69 8.35 -12.97 -3.42
C SER A 69 8.04 -12.71 -4.89
N ASP A 70 7.54 -13.73 -5.58
CA ASP A 70 7.00 -13.55 -6.94
C ASP A 70 5.68 -12.78 -6.92
N SER A 71 4.86 -12.92 -5.86
CA SER A 71 3.65 -12.12 -5.67
C SER A 71 3.93 -10.61 -5.70
N PHE A 72 5.00 -10.17 -5.03
CA PHE A 72 5.42 -8.77 -5.05
C PHE A 72 5.85 -8.35 -6.46
N LYS A 73 6.66 -9.16 -7.15
CA LYS A 73 7.11 -8.86 -8.51
C LYS A 73 5.93 -8.73 -9.47
N GLU A 74 4.97 -9.64 -9.41
CA GLU A 74 3.75 -9.61 -10.23
C GLU A 74 2.89 -8.39 -9.93
N SER A 75 2.69 -8.08 -8.64
CA SER A 75 1.92 -6.91 -8.20
C SER A 75 2.55 -5.58 -8.61
N HIS A 76 3.87 -5.55 -8.80
CA HIS A 76 4.62 -4.37 -9.23
C HIS A 76 5.07 -4.44 -10.70
N ALA A 77 4.64 -5.46 -11.43
CA ALA A 77 4.92 -5.57 -12.85
C ALA A 77 4.03 -4.63 -13.68
N GLY A 78 4.40 -4.49 -14.95
CA GLY A 78 3.69 -3.67 -15.92
C GLY A 78 4.13 -2.20 -15.91
N PRO A 79 3.49 -1.37 -16.75
CA PRO A 79 3.84 0.03 -16.84
C PRO A 79 3.52 0.75 -15.53
N HIS A 80 4.47 1.56 -15.07
CA HIS A 80 4.23 2.50 -13.98
C HIS A 80 3.29 3.60 -14.49
N PRO A 81 2.16 3.87 -13.81
CA PRO A 81 1.28 4.96 -14.20
C PRO A 81 2.03 6.29 -14.19
N THR A 82 1.92 7.05 -15.28
CA THR A 82 2.67 8.31 -15.47
C THR A 82 2.20 9.43 -14.57
N TYR A 83 0.97 9.35 -14.05
CA TYR A 83 0.40 10.32 -13.12
C TYR A 83 0.93 10.17 -11.68
N ILE A 84 1.78 9.16 -11.39
CA ILE A 84 2.40 9.02 -10.07
C ILE A 84 3.61 9.97 -9.97
N LEU A 85 3.53 10.91 -9.04
CA LEU A 85 4.56 11.93 -8.79
C LEU A 85 5.65 11.45 -7.83
N GLY A 86 5.37 10.43 -7.02
CA GLY A 86 6.34 9.81 -6.12
C GLY A 86 5.70 9.00 -4.99
N GLY A 87 6.50 8.15 -4.36
CA GLY A 87 6.09 7.37 -3.19
C GLY A 87 7.03 7.58 -2.02
N GLU A 88 6.49 7.62 -0.81
CA GLU A 88 7.24 7.67 0.44
C GLU A 88 6.86 6.48 1.31
N LEU A 89 7.78 5.52 1.42
CA LEU A 89 7.61 4.32 2.23
C LEU A 89 8.04 4.60 3.67
N ALA A 90 7.20 4.22 4.62
CA ALA A 90 7.52 4.22 6.04
C ALA A 90 7.09 2.91 6.69
N THR A 91 7.80 2.52 7.74
CA THR A 91 7.57 1.27 8.46
C THR A 91 7.42 1.50 9.95
N TYR A 92 6.62 0.66 10.60
CA TYR A 92 6.17 0.88 11.97
C TYR A 92 6.09 -0.42 12.75
N ASP A 93 6.64 -0.41 13.96
CA ASP A 93 6.38 -1.40 14.99
C ASP A 93 5.10 -1.00 15.73
N VAL A 94 4.00 -1.71 15.47
CA VAL A 94 2.68 -1.35 16.01
C VAL A 94 2.60 -1.72 17.48
N LYS A 95 2.63 -0.71 18.35
CA LYS A 95 2.65 -0.88 19.81
C LYS A 95 1.29 -1.16 20.42
N ILE A 96 0.23 -0.56 19.87
CA ILE A 96 -1.14 -0.68 20.37
C ILE A 96 -2.07 -0.74 19.16
N SER A 97 -2.97 -1.72 19.15
CA SER A 97 -4.08 -1.82 18.19
C SER A 97 -5.33 -2.26 18.96
N ILE A 98 -6.41 -1.50 18.82
CA ILE A 98 -7.69 -1.78 19.47
C ILE A 98 -8.72 -1.87 18.34
N VAL A 99 -9.25 -3.08 18.13
CA VAL A 99 -10.28 -3.36 17.14
C VAL A 99 -11.56 -3.69 17.89
N LYS A 100 -12.69 -3.14 17.42
CA LYS A 100 -14.00 -3.53 17.93
C LYS A 100 -14.45 -4.79 17.19
N ASP A 101 -14.93 -5.79 17.94
CA ASP A 101 -15.52 -7.01 17.41
C ASP A 101 -16.70 -6.74 16.45
#